data_AF-A0AAV7JKZ7-F1
#
_entry.id   AF-A0AAV7JKZ7-F1
#
_cell.length_a   1.000
_cell.length_b   1.000
_cell.length_c   1.000
_cell.angle_alpha   90.00
_cell.angle_beta   90.00
_cell.angle_gamma   90.00
#
_symmetry.space_group_name_H-M   'P 1'
#
loop_
_entity.id
_entity.type
_entity.pdbx_description
1 polymer ?
#
loop_
_entity_poly.entity_id
_entity_poly.type
_entity_poly.pdbx_seq_one_letter_code
_entity_poly.pdbx_strand_id
1 'polypeptide(L)'
;MEDGFVYCHDVSPLVNALGCPYVPNDWRLFIDSSKQSLKCVLLHNGNKFSSIPIGHSGQQSGYTKYPCFLCLWDSRAKSEQYSRQSWPARTNLNVGDKNIIHEPLVDPLKILLPPLHIKLGLMKQFVRALDKEGNCFKYITENFYYLSDEKRKAGIFDGPQIRQLVRDDNFQIL
;
A
#
# COMPACT_ATOMS: atom_id res chain seq x y z
N MET A 1 8.54 0.43 -22.84
CA MET A 1 7.57 1.40 -22.29
C MET A 1 8.31 2.15 -21.21
N GLU A 2 8.36 3.48 -21.29
CA GLU A 2 9.05 4.29 -20.28
C GLU A 2 8.36 4.12 -18.93
N ASP A 3 9.14 3.76 -17.90
CA ASP A 3 8.74 3.65 -16.50
C ASP A 3 8.50 5.05 -15.87
N GLY A 4 7.64 5.86 -16.49
CA GLY A 4 7.29 7.21 -16.03
C GLY A 4 6.13 7.21 -15.04
N PHE A 5 6.16 8.14 -14.08
CA PHE A 5 4.98 8.46 -13.26
C PHE A 5 3.97 9.22 -14.13
N VAL A 6 2.78 8.67 -14.31
CA VAL A 6 1.69 9.35 -15.02
C VAL A 6 0.67 9.82 -14.00
N TYR A 7 0.34 11.10 -14.03
CA TYR A 7 -0.62 11.68 -13.10
C TYR A 7 -1.41 12.84 -13.67
N CYS A 8 -2.56 13.09 -13.07
CA CYS A 8 -3.41 14.23 -13.34
C CYS A 8 -2.93 15.43 -12.51
N HIS A 9 -2.42 16.46 -13.19
CA HIS A 9 -1.89 17.68 -12.57
C HIS A 9 -3.00 18.64 -12.12
N ASP A 10 -4.15 18.64 -12.81
CA ASP A 10 -5.33 19.40 -12.40
C ASP A 10 -6.56 18.49 -12.30
N VAL A 11 -6.94 18.23 -11.06
CA VAL A 11 -8.06 17.35 -10.71
C VAL A 11 -9.41 17.97 -11.06
N SER A 12 -9.54 19.31 -11.02
CA SER A 12 -10.86 19.94 -11.12
C SER A 12 -11.49 19.74 -12.50
N PRO A 13 -10.78 20.00 -13.62
CA PRO A 13 -11.27 19.71 -14.96
C PRO A 13 -11.53 18.22 -15.17
N LEU A 14 -10.69 17.32 -14.62
CA LEU A 14 -10.90 15.88 -14.74
C LEU A 14 -12.22 15.44 -14.08
N VAL A 15 -12.43 15.84 -12.82
CA VAL A 15 -13.64 15.45 -12.06
C VAL A 15 -14.88 16.07 -12.69
N ASN A 16 -14.80 17.32 -13.14
CA ASN A 16 -15.89 17.99 -13.86
C ASN A 16 -16.19 17.32 -15.21
N ALA A 17 -15.16 16.89 -15.96
CA ALA A 17 -15.33 16.17 -17.23
C ALA A 17 -15.97 14.79 -17.03
N LEU A 18 -15.79 14.17 -15.87
CA LEU A 18 -16.48 12.95 -15.44
C LEU A 18 -17.92 13.22 -14.97
N GLY A 19 -18.42 14.45 -15.11
CA GLY A 19 -19.78 14.84 -14.75
C GLY A 19 -20.01 14.98 -13.25
N CYS A 20 -18.95 15.09 -12.45
CA CYS A 20 -19.02 15.22 -11.00
C CYS A 20 -18.64 16.65 -10.58
N PRO A 21 -19.41 17.33 -9.69
CA PRO A 21 -18.97 18.61 -9.15
C PRO A 21 -17.74 18.41 -8.27
N TYR A 22 -16.67 19.15 -8.53
CA TYR A 22 -15.47 19.09 -7.70
C TYR A 22 -15.49 20.11 -6.57
N VAL A 23 -15.79 19.64 -5.35
CA VAL A 23 -15.59 20.39 -4.10
C VAL A 23 -14.44 19.73 -3.35
N PRO A 24 -13.25 20.34 -3.25
CA PRO A 24 -12.05 19.68 -2.70
C PRO A 24 -12.25 18.99 -1.35
N ASN A 25 -13.04 19.60 -0.46
CA ASN A 25 -13.30 19.07 0.88
C ASN A 25 -14.16 17.80 0.89
N ASP A 26 -14.87 17.51 -0.20
CA ASP A 26 -15.69 16.31 -0.38
C ASP A 26 -14.89 15.11 -0.89
N TRP A 27 -13.61 15.29 -1.21
CA TRP A 27 -12.75 14.21 -1.71
C TRP A 27 -11.59 13.94 -0.74
N ARG A 28 -11.10 12.71 -0.77
CA ARG A 28 -9.90 12.27 -0.05
C ARG A 28 -8.96 11.59 -1.04
N LEU A 29 -7.68 11.96 -0.97
CA LEU A 29 -6.66 11.24 -1.71
C LEU A 29 -6.32 9.95 -0.96
N PHE A 30 -6.49 8.84 -1.66
CA PHE A 30 -6.03 7.53 -1.26
C PHE A 30 -4.78 7.17 -2.07
N ILE A 31 -3.72 6.79 -1.37
CA ILE A 31 -2.50 6.30 -2.00
C ILE A 31 -2.27 4.86 -1.57
N ASP A 32 -2.17 3.96 -2.54
CA ASP A 32 -1.71 2.60 -2.35
C ASP A 32 -0.30 2.46 -2.92
N SER A 33 0.61 1.93 -2.13
CA SER A 33 2.00 1.72 -2.53
C SER A 33 2.36 0.25 -2.33
N SER A 34 2.99 -0.31 -3.35
CA SER A 34 3.62 -1.62 -3.35
C SER A 34 5.07 -1.48 -3.76
N LYS A 35 5.87 -2.55 -3.63
CA LYS A 35 7.28 -2.56 -4.08
C LYS A 35 7.47 -2.24 -5.58
N GLN A 36 6.41 -2.31 -6.38
CA GLN A 36 6.48 -2.19 -7.84
C GLN A 36 5.68 -1.00 -8.37
N SER A 37 4.75 -0.45 -7.59
CA SER A 37 3.85 0.59 -8.08
C SER A 37 3.31 1.46 -6.96
N LEU A 38 3.05 2.71 -7.31
CA LEU A 38 2.32 3.69 -6.53
C LEU A 38 1.03 4.03 -7.27
N LYS A 39 -0.10 3.99 -6.59
CA LYS A 39 -1.41 4.33 -7.16
C LYS A 39 -2.05 5.42 -6.31
N CYS A 40 -2.57 6.43 -6.98
CA CYS A 40 -3.25 7.57 -6.37
C CYS A 40 -4.68 7.60 -6.89
N VAL A 41 -5.64 7.60 -5.97
CA VAL A 41 -7.07 7.53 -6.27
C VAL A 41 -7.81 8.54 -5.40
N LEU A 42 -8.73 9.30 -5.97
CA LEU A 42 -9.65 10.15 -5.22
C LEU A 42 -10.88 9.35 -4.81
N LEU A 43 -11.24 9.46 -3.54
CA LEU A 43 -12.43 8.87 -2.96
C LEU A 43 -13.38 9.97 -2.51
N HIS A 44 -14.65 9.90 -2.90
CA HIS A 44 -15.65 10.85 -2.44
C HIS A 44 -16.13 10.49 -1.03
N ASN A 45 -16.27 11.51 -0.18
CA ASN A 45 -16.79 11.36 1.17
C ASN A 45 -18.23 10.81 1.15
N GLY A 46 -18.48 9.73 1.90
CA GLY A 46 -19.77 9.06 1.87
C GLY A 46 -20.05 8.25 0.60
N ASN A 47 -19.02 7.97 -0.21
CA ASN A 47 -19.07 7.04 -1.36
C ASN A 47 -20.19 7.34 -2.38
N LYS A 48 -20.60 8.61 -2.52
CA LYS A 48 -21.65 9.03 -3.47
C LYS A 48 -21.21 8.90 -4.93
N PHE A 49 -19.91 9.03 -5.18
CA PHE A 49 -19.30 8.88 -6.50
C PHE A 49 -18.23 7.80 -6.47
N SER A 50 -18.01 7.18 -7.63
CA SER A 50 -16.96 6.19 -7.84
C SER A 50 -15.58 6.78 -7.58
N SER A 51 -14.63 5.90 -7.22
CA SER A 51 -13.24 6.28 -7.03
C SER A 51 -12.61 6.71 -8.37
N ILE A 52 -11.87 7.83 -8.38
CA ILE A 52 -11.27 8.39 -9.59
C ILE A 52 -9.75 8.18 -9.53
N PRO A 53 -9.15 7.33 -10.39
CA PRO A 53 -7.70 7.20 -10.45
C PRO A 53 -7.09 8.50 -11.00
N ILE A 54 -6.16 9.10 -10.24
CA ILE A 54 -5.53 10.37 -10.60
C ILE A 54 -4.01 10.27 -10.72
N GLY A 55 -3.42 9.13 -10.39
CA GLY A 55 -2.00 8.92 -10.58
C GLY A 55 -1.60 7.46 -10.50
N HIS A 56 -0.61 7.10 -11.29
CA HIS A 56 0.00 5.78 -11.30
C HIS A 56 1.49 5.94 -11.61
N SER A 57 2.34 5.42 -10.72
CA SER A 57 3.78 5.26 -10.98
C SER A 57 4.12 3.79 -10.98
N GLY A 58 4.92 3.35 -11.95
CA GLY A 58 5.92 2.34 -11.63
C GLY A 58 6.93 2.96 -10.66
N GLN A 59 7.34 2.25 -9.62
CA GLN A 59 8.58 2.60 -8.92
C GLN A 59 9.76 1.98 -9.69
N GLN A 60 10.98 2.52 -9.54
CA GLN A 60 12.16 1.81 -10.02
C GLN A 60 12.14 0.37 -9.48
N SER A 61 12.00 -0.58 -10.40
CA SER A 61 12.17 -1.97 -10.06
C SER A 61 13.64 -2.19 -9.65
N GLY A 62 13.86 -2.90 -8.55
CA GLY A 62 15.22 -3.14 -8.03
C GLY A 62 15.38 -2.82 -6.54
N TYR A 63 16.63 -2.85 -6.08
CA TYR A 63 16.99 -2.72 -4.66
C TYR A 63 17.24 -1.24 -4.30
N THR A 64 16.19 -0.43 -4.27
CA THR A 64 16.30 1.03 -4.13
C THR A 64 16.46 1.51 -2.70
N LYS A 65 17.45 2.37 -2.42
CA LYS A 65 17.88 2.72 -1.06
C LYS A 65 16.79 3.35 -0.19
N TYR A 66 16.02 4.31 -0.71
CA TYR A 66 15.03 5.05 0.08
C TYR A 66 13.61 4.95 -0.52
N PRO A 67 12.93 3.80 -0.39
CA PRO A 67 11.64 3.58 -1.03
C PRO A 67 10.47 4.26 -0.32
N CYS A 68 10.64 4.63 0.96
CA CYS A 68 9.58 5.26 1.75
C CYS A 68 9.46 6.77 1.44
N PHE A 69 8.23 7.24 1.23
CA PHE A 69 7.93 8.65 0.97
C PHE A 69 7.75 9.48 2.26
N LEU A 70 7.58 8.86 3.43
CA LEU A 70 7.44 9.55 4.72
C LEU A 70 8.76 9.67 5.49
N CYS A 71 9.68 8.73 5.29
CA CYS A 71 10.94 8.69 6.02
C CYS A 71 12.11 8.22 5.13
N LEU A 72 13.32 8.46 5.60
CA LEU A 72 14.56 8.06 4.94
C LEU A 72 14.94 6.62 5.32
N TRP A 73 13.97 5.71 5.22
CA TRP A 73 14.20 4.29 5.49
C TRP A 73 15.19 3.73 4.47
N ASP A 74 16.35 3.29 4.94
CA ASP A 74 17.35 2.62 4.10
C ASP A 74 17.00 1.14 3.95
N SER A 75 16.38 0.79 2.82
CA SER A 75 16.04 -0.61 2.50
C SER A 75 17.28 -1.50 2.33
N ARG A 76 18.46 -0.89 2.15
CA ARG A 76 19.72 -1.61 1.95
C ARG A 76 20.43 -1.96 3.25
N ALA A 77 20.04 -1.34 4.37
CA ALA A 77 20.64 -1.53 5.67
C ALA A 77 20.20 -2.88 6.32
N LYS A 78 20.62 -4.00 5.73
CA LYS A 78 20.20 -5.36 6.15
C LYS A 78 20.53 -5.66 7.62
N SER A 79 21.66 -5.17 8.12
CA SER A 79 22.10 -5.36 9.51
C SER A 79 21.25 -4.58 10.52
N GLU A 80 20.65 -3.46 10.09
CA GLU A 80 19.86 -2.57 10.94
C GLU A 80 18.34 -2.74 10.73
N GLN A 81 17.93 -3.56 9.76
CA GLN A 81 16.56 -3.62 9.26
C GLN A 81 15.52 -3.86 10.36
N TYR A 82 15.85 -4.68 11.36
CA TYR A 82 14.95 -5.04 12.46
C TYR A 82 15.34 -4.43 13.81
N SER A 83 16.56 -3.91 13.95
CA SER A 83 17.02 -3.26 15.20
C SER A 83 16.71 -1.76 15.20
N ARG A 84 16.66 -1.14 14.02
CA ARG A 84 16.39 0.28 13.87
C ARG A 84 14.89 0.56 13.77
N GLN A 85 14.33 1.04 14.88
CA GLN A 85 12.91 1.36 15.00
C GLN A 85 12.55 2.74 14.42
N SER A 86 13.50 3.67 14.35
CA SER A 86 13.26 5.05 13.90
C SER A 86 14.19 5.44 12.75
N TRP A 87 13.56 5.96 11.70
CA TRP A 87 14.22 6.53 10.53
C TRP A 87 13.90 8.02 10.42
N PRO A 88 14.85 8.87 10.00
CA PRO A 88 14.62 10.30 9.89
C PRO A 88 13.41 10.60 9.00
N ALA A 89 12.57 11.55 9.40
CA ALA A 89 11.46 12.00 8.58
C ALA A 89 11.98 12.58 7.26
N ARG A 90 11.21 12.38 6.19
CA ARG A 90 11.51 12.98 4.88
C ARG A 90 10.90 14.37 4.85
N THR A 91 11.73 15.40 4.96
CA THR A 91 11.28 16.81 5.00
C THR A 91 11.16 17.42 3.61
N ASN A 92 11.99 16.98 2.65
CA ASN A 92 12.07 17.56 1.31
C ASN A 92 11.78 16.51 0.24
N LEU A 93 11.07 16.92 -0.81
CA LEU A 93 10.71 16.09 -1.95
C LEU A 93 11.34 16.59 -3.26
N ASN A 94 12.64 16.89 -3.23
CA ASN A 94 13.35 17.41 -4.39
C ASN A 94 13.53 16.32 -5.46
N VAL A 95 13.14 16.64 -6.70
CA VAL A 95 13.31 15.74 -7.85
C VAL A 95 14.79 15.42 -8.06
N GLY A 96 15.10 14.14 -8.29
CA GLY A 96 16.45 13.61 -8.43
C GLY A 96 17.10 13.17 -7.10
N ASP A 97 16.56 13.55 -5.95
CA ASP A 97 17.10 13.17 -4.64
C ASP A 97 16.35 11.98 -4.03
N LYS A 98 17.07 11.09 -3.33
CA LYS A 98 16.53 10.01 -2.49
C LYS A 98 15.31 9.27 -3.09
N ASN A 99 15.44 8.85 -4.36
CA ASN A 99 14.46 8.09 -5.13
C ASN A 99 13.17 8.85 -5.52
N ILE A 100 13.27 10.17 -5.68
CA ILE A 100 12.16 11.01 -6.16
C ILE A 100 12.42 11.32 -7.63
N ILE A 101 11.53 10.88 -8.51
CA ILE A 101 11.68 11.03 -9.97
C ILE A 101 10.81 12.19 -10.49
N HIS A 102 9.76 12.56 -9.75
CA HIS A 102 8.80 13.58 -10.15
C HIS A 102 8.36 14.42 -8.95
N GLU A 103 7.87 15.62 -9.23
CA GLU A 103 7.32 16.51 -8.20
C GLU A 103 6.10 15.88 -7.52
N PRO A 104 5.94 16.06 -6.20
CA PRO A 104 4.81 15.52 -5.47
C PRO A 104 3.52 16.26 -5.81
N LEU A 105 2.45 15.49 -6.05
CA LEU A 105 1.15 16.04 -6.46
C LEU A 105 0.36 16.66 -5.34
N VAL A 106 0.60 16.15 -4.14
CA VAL A 106 -0.15 16.50 -2.95
C VAL A 106 0.84 16.63 -1.81
N ASP A 107 0.61 17.64 -0.98
CA ASP A 107 1.31 17.84 0.28
C ASP A 107 1.29 16.53 1.09
N PRO A 108 2.46 16.01 1.52
CA PRO A 108 2.54 14.79 2.32
C PRO A 108 1.64 14.78 3.56
N LEU A 109 1.37 15.94 4.15
CA LEU A 109 0.50 16.08 5.32
C LEU A 109 -0.97 15.80 5.00
N LYS A 110 -1.36 15.80 3.73
CA LYS A 110 -2.72 15.52 3.24
C LYS A 110 -2.90 14.08 2.79
N ILE A 111 -1.87 13.23 2.90
CA ILE A 111 -1.93 11.82 2.54
C ILE A 111 -2.49 11.01 3.70
N LEU A 112 -3.61 10.32 3.48
CA LEU A 112 -4.15 9.35 4.44
C LEU A 112 -3.71 7.94 4.06
N LEU A 113 -3.03 7.27 4.99
CA LEU A 113 -2.69 5.84 4.87
C LEU A 113 -3.67 5.02 5.72
N PRO A 114 -4.67 4.36 5.12
CA PRO A 114 -5.62 3.56 5.89
C PRO A 114 -4.92 2.31 6.44
N PRO A 115 -5.01 2.05 7.76
CA PRO A 115 -4.40 0.87 8.38
C PRO A 115 -4.85 -0.46 7.78
N LEU A 116 -6.03 -0.50 7.15
CA LEU A 116 -6.59 -1.71 6.54
C LEU A 116 -5.72 -2.26 5.41
N HIS A 117 -5.28 -1.42 4.47
CA HIS A 117 -4.49 -1.89 3.32
C HIS A 117 -3.09 -2.38 3.73
N ILE A 118 -2.52 -1.78 4.78
CA ILE A 118 -1.28 -2.25 5.40
C ILE A 118 -1.47 -3.67 5.96
N LYS A 119 -2.56 -3.92 6.70
CA LYS A 119 -2.88 -5.24 7.25
C LYS A 119 -3.09 -6.30 6.16
N LEU A 120 -3.82 -5.97 5.09
CA LEU A 120 -4.02 -6.87 3.94
C LEU A 120 -2.68 -7.23 3.27
N GLY A 121 -1.84 -6.22 3.02
CA GLY A 121 -0.52 -6.41 2.42
C GLY A 121 0.43 -7.23 3.29
N LEU A 122 0.43 -7.00 4.61
CA LEU A 122 1.22 -7.76 5.58
C LEU A 122 0.77 -9.22 5.64
N MET A 123 -0.54 -9.48 5.73
CA MET A 123 -1.06 -10.85 5.74
C MET A 123 -0.66 -11.61 4.46
N LYS A 124 -0.73 -10.94 3.31
CA LYS A 124 -0.29 -11.50 2.03
C LYS A 124 1.18 -11.93 2.07
N GLN A 125 2.06 -11.08 2.62
CA GLN A 125 3.49 -11.37 2.72
C GLN A 125 3.79 -12.46 3.76
N PHE A 126 3.15 -12.37 4.92
CA PHE A 126 3.25 -13.35 6.00
C PHE A 126 2.92 -14.76 5.49
N VAL A 127 1.74 -14.94 4.89
CA VAL A 127 1.32 -16.24 4.39
C VAL A 127 2.23 -16.74 3.28
N ARG A 128 2.70 -15.88 2.38
CA ARG A 128 3.67 -16.26 1.34
C ARG A 128 5.00 -16.77 1.90
N ALA A 129 5.43 -16.24 3.04
CA ALA A 129 6.67 -16.64 3.71
C ALA A 129 6.52 -17.91 4.57
N LEU A 130 5.29 -18.33 4.91
CA LEU A 130 5.06 -19.58 5.64
C LEU A 130 5.50 -20.81 4.84
N ASP A 131 6.05 -21.78 5.56
CA ASP A 131 6.19 -23.15 5.06
C ASP A 131 4.81 -23.72 4.68
N LYS A 132 4.67 -24.17 3.44
CA LYS A 132 3.40 -24.66 2.88
C LYS A 132 3.02 -26.04 3.39
N GLU A 133 3.97 -26.75 3.99
CA GLU A 133 3.75 -28.06 4.62
C GLU A 133 3.69 -27.96 6.15
N GLY A 134 4.06 -26.79 6.70
CA GLY A 134 4.10 -26.50 8.12
C GLY A 134 2.71 -26.38 8.76
N ASN A 135 2.66 -26.61 10.06
CA ASN A 135 1.42 -26.63 10.85
C ASN A 135 0.65 -25.30 10.80
N CYS A 136 1.34 -24.17 10.78
CA CYS A 136 0.70 -22.85 10.69
C CYS A 136 -0.06 -22.66 9.36
N PHE A 137 0.50 -23.10 8.23
CA PHE A 137 -0.21 -23.04 6.95
C PHE A 137 -1.37 -24.04 6.90
N LYS A 138 -1.19 -25.26 7.45
CA LYS A 138 -2.27 -26.24 7.60
C LYS A 138 -3.44 -25.67 8.41
N TYR A 139 -3.16 -25.03 9.54
CA TYR A 139 -4.16 -24.37 10.37
C TYR A 139 -4.96 -23.31 9.59
N ILE A 140 -4.28 -22.49 8.79
CA ILE A 140 -4.93 -21.51 7.90
C ILE A 140 -5.82 -22.24 6.87
N THR A 141 -5.31 -23.32 6.28
CA THR A 141 -6.08 -24.06 5.27
C THR A 141 -7.32 -24.73 5.82
N GLU A 142 -7.28 -25.19 7.07
CA GLU A 142 -8.40 -25.80 7.79
C GLU A 142 -9.42 -24.76 8.22
N ASN A 143 -8.99 -23.65 8.84
CA ASN A 143 -9.90 -22.58 9.30
C ASN A 143 -10.57 -21.82 8.16
N PHE A 144 -9.91 -21.75 7.00
CA PHE A 144 -10.42 -21.06 5.81
C PHE A 144 -10.62 -22.03 4.64
N TYR A 145 -11.10 -23.25 4.91
CA TYR A 145 -11.31 -24.30 3.90
C TYR A 145 -12.25 -23.89 2.75
N TYR A 146 -13.15 -22.93 3.01
CA TYR A 146 -14.08 -22.38 2.02
C TYR A 146 -13.42 -21.43 1.02
N LEU A 147 -12.17 -20.99 1.26
CA LEU A 147 -11.39 -20.23 0.30
C LEU A 147 -10.68 -21.16 -0.69
N SER A 148 -10.51 -20.70 -1.92
CA SER A 148 -9.72 -21.45 -2.91
C SER A 148 -8.27 -21.62 -2.45
N ASP A 149 -7.63 -22.68 -2.91
CA ASP A 149 -6.22 -22.96 -2.59
C ASP A 149 -5.31 -21.81 -3.05
N GLU A 150 -5.61 -21.18 -4.18
CA GLU A 150 -4.85 -20.05 -4.71
C GLU A 150 -4.94 -18.84 -3.77
N LYS A 151 -6.15 -18.53 -3.26
CA LYS A 151 -6.33 -17.44 -2.30
C LYS A 151 -5.57 -17.70 -1.00
N ARG A 152 -5.68 -18.93 -0.47
CA ARG A 152 -4.94 -19.35 0.74
C ARG A 152 -3.43 -19.26 0.55
N LYS A 153 -2.89 -19.85 -0.52
CA LYS A 153 -1.44 -19.81 -0.84
C LYS A 153 -0.94 -18.40 -1.08
N ALA A 154 -1.73 -17.57 -1.74
CA ALA A 154 -1.38 -16.18 -2.05
C ALA A 154 -1.50 -15.24 -0.85
N GLY A 155 -2.16 -15.65 0.24
CA GLY A 155 -2.40 -14.82 1.41
C GLY A 155 -3.52 -13.79 1.22
N ILE A 156 -4.52 -14.10 0.40
CA ILE A 156 -5.64 -13.20 0.09
C ILE A 156 -6.77 -13.44 1.09
N PHE A 157 -6.84 -12.57 2.10
CA PHE A 157 -7.85 -12.57 3.15
C PHE A 157 -8.49 -11.20 3.25
N ASP A 158 -9.75 -11.12 3.69
CA ASP A 158 -10.42 -9.87 4.01
C ASP A 158 -10.17 -9.41 5.45
N GLY A 159 -10.64 -8.20 5.79
CA GLY A 159 -10.45 -7.63 7.12
C GLY A 159 -11.03 -8.49 8.26
N PRO A 160 -12.28 -8.97 8.16
CA PRO A 160 -12.85 -9.95 9.11
C PRO A 160 -12.00 -11.22 9.30
N GLN A 161 -11.59 -11.88 8.23
CA GLN A 161 -10.78 -13.12 8.28
C GLN A 161 -9.44 -12.89 8.98
N ILE A 162 -8.76 -11.79 8.68
CA ILE A 162 -7.50 -11.43 9.36
C ILE A 162 -7.74 -11.20 10.85
N ARG A 163 -8.81 -10.50 11.21
CA ARG A 163 -9.14 -10.25 12.63
C ARG A 163 -9.49 -11.54 13.37
N GLN A 164 -10.14 -12.50 12.70
CA GLN A 164 -10.41 -13.82 13.27
C GLN A 164 -9.08 -14.52 13.58
N LEU A 165 -8.18 -14.60 12.60
CA LEU A 165 -6.89 -15.27 12.75
C LEU A 165 -6.01 -14.61 13.83
N VAL A 166 -5.92 -13.29 13.85
CA VAL A 166 -5.07 -12.54 14.82
C VAL A 166 -5.60 -12.64 16.25
N ARG A 167 -6.89 -12.90 16.44
CA ARG A 167 -7.53 -13.04 17.77
C ARG A 167 -7.62 -14.48 18.24
N ASP A 168 -7.24 -15.43 17.40
CA ASP A 168 -7.33 -16.84 17.72
C ASP A 168 -6.09 -17.27 18.51
N ASP A 169 -6.28 -17.60 19.78
CA ASP A 169 -5.21 -18.02 20.68
C ASP A 169 -4.54 -19.34 20.22
N ASN A 170 -5.22 -20.13 19.39
CA ASN A 170 -4.66 -21.35 18.81
C ASN A 170 -3.81 -21.07 17.57
N PHE A 171 -3.85 -19.86 17.01
CA PHE A 171 -3.03 -19.48 15.88
C PHE A 171 -1.59 -19.16 16.32
N GLN A 172 -0.79 -20.21 16.45
CA GLN A 172 0.62 -20.09 16.81
C GLN A 172 1.49 -19.84 15.57
N ILE A 173 2.23 -18.74 15.62
CA ILE A 173 3.24 -18.38 14.63
C ILE A 173 4.58 -18.88 15.19
N LEU A 174 5.00 -20.07 14.71
CA LEU A 174 6.19 -20.86 15.11
C LEU A 174 5.86 -22.02 16.05
#